data_AF-C1D953-F1
#
_entry.id   AF-C1D953-F1
#
_cell.length_a   1.000
_cell.length_b   1.000
_cell.length_c   1.000
_cell.angle_alpha   90.00
_cell.angle_beta   90.00
_cell.angle_gamma   90.00
#
_symmetry.space_group_name_H-M   'P 1'
#
loop_
_entity.id
_entity.type
_entity.pdbx_description
1 polymer ?
#
loop_
_entity_poly.entity_id
_entity_poly.type
_entity_poly.pdbx_seq_one_letter_code
_entity_poly.pdbx_strand_id
1 'polypeptide(L)' 'MGLSYKLSQRDRQIYDDFTGANHSELARKYGVSLQWIYKIVKTVRQEEMARRQGALFTE' A
#
# COMPACT_ATOMS: atom_id res chain seq x y z
N MET A 1 -15.92 -8.96 7.65
CA MET A 1 -15.57 -9.74 6.44
C MET A 1 -14.16 -9.35 6.00
N GLY A 2 -13.16 -10.13 6.41
CA GLY A 2 -11.77 -9.88 6.04
C GLY A 2 -11.51 -10.37 4.62
N LEU A 3 -11.71 -9.52 3.61
CA LEU A 3 -11.14 -9.79 2.29
C LEU A 3 -9.62 -9.76 2.45
N SER A 4 -9.00 -10.94 2.38
CA SER A 4 -7.57 -11.12 2.19
C SER A 4 -7.18 -10.50 0.85
N TYR A 5 -6.91 -9.19 0.88
CA TYR A 5 -6.48 -8.43 -0.29
C TYR A 5 -5.06 -8.86 -0.64
N LYS A 6 -4.91 -9.73 -1.64
CA LYS A 6 -3.63 -9.91 -2.30
C LYS A 6 -3.34 -8.63 -3.06
N LEU A 7 -2.24 -7.95 -2.71
CA LEU A 7 -1.81 -6.75 -3.39
C LEU A 7 -1.55 -7.05 -4.87
N SER A 8 -2.33 -6.43 -5.75
CA SER A 8 -2.14 -6.58 -7.18
C SER A 8 -0.89 -5.80 -7.62
N GLN A 9 -0.34 -6.12 -8.80
CA GLN A 9 0.79 -5.38 -9.36
C GLN A 9 0.46 -3.88 -9.49
N ARG A 10 -0.79 -3.55 -9.81
CA ARG A 10 -1.29 -2.17 -9.89
C ARG A 10 -1.24 -1.45 -8.55
N ASP A 11 -1.58 -2.11 -7.44
CA ASP A 11 -1.54 -1.50 -6.11
C ASP A 11 -0.10 -1.20 -5.69
N ARG A 12 0.86 -2.06 -6.08
CA ARG A 12 2.29 -1.77 -5.87
C ARG A 12 2.76 -0.58 -6.68
N GLN A 13 2.33 -0.44 -7.94
CA GLN A 13 2.65 0.73 -8.74
C GLN A 13 2.07 2.02 -8.15
N ILE A 14 0.83 1.97 -7.62
CA ILE A 14 0.24 3.11 -6.92
C ILE A 14 1.07 3.52 -5.70
N TYR A 15 1.58 2.54 -4.94
CA TYR A 15 2.46 2.81 -3.79
C TYR A 15 3.85 3.31 -4.19
N ASP A 16 4.42 2.81 -5.28
CA ASP A 16 5.71 3.27 -5.82
C ASP A 16 5.66 4.74 -6.25
N ASP A 17 4.53 5.16 -6.84
CA ASP A 17 4.26 6.53 -7.28
C ASP A 17 3.85 7.47 -6.11
N PHE A 18 3.74 6.95 -4.88
CA PHE A 18 3.29 7.70 -3.71
C PHE A 18 4.43 8.49 -3.05
N THR A 19 4.24 9.82 -2.97
CA THR A 19 5.24 10.75 -2.43
C THR A 19 4.96 11.17 -0.98
N GLY A 20 3.88 10.67 -0.37
CA GLY A 20 3.49 10.99 1.01
C GLY A 20 2.27 11.92 1.12
N ALA A 21 2.06 12.81 0.15
CA ALA A 21 0.96 13.79 0.17
C ALA A 21 0.09 13.77 -1.10
N ASN A 22 0.49 13.08 -2.17
CA ASN A 22 -0.15 13.10 -3.48
C ASN A 22 -1.38 12.16 -3.63
N HIS A 23 -2.13 11.89 -2.56
CA HIS A 23 -3.24 10.93 -2.58
C HIS A 23 -4.32 11.25 -3.63
N SER A 24 -4.69 12.52 -3.74
CA SER A 24 -5.69 13.00 -4.70
C SER A 24 -5.22 12.87 -6.14
N GLU A 25 -3.93 13.10 -6.38
CA GLU A 25 -3.32 12.97 -7.71
C GLU A 25 -3.28 11.51 -8.15
N LEU A 26 -2.91 10.60 -7.26
CA LEU A 26 -2.93 9.16 -7.51
C LEU A 26 -4.34 8.64 -7.76
N ALA A 27 -5.32 9.10 -6.98
CA ALA A 27 -6.72 8.76 -7.17
C ALA A 27 -7.18 9.10 -8.60
N ARG A 28 -6.82 10.30 -9.08
CA ARG A 28 -7.13 10.73 -10.46
C ARG A 28 -6.34 9.97 -11.52
N LYS A 29 -5.02 9.79 -11.33
CA LYS A 29 -4.11 9.11 -12.26
C LYS A 29 -4.51 7.65 -12.49
N TYR A 30 -4.90 6.96 -11.42
CA TYR A 30 -5.26 5.54 -11.45
C TYR A 30 -6.76 5.28 -11.50
N GLY A 31 -7.61 6.32 -11.50
CA GLY A 31 -9.07 6.17 -11.59
C GLY A 31 -9.67 5.41 -10.40
N VAL A 32 -9.16 5.65 -9.19
CA VAL A 32 -9.62 5.00 -7.95
C VAL A 32 -10.02 6.04 -6.91
N SER A 33 -10.81 5.65 -5.92
CA SER A 33 -11.21 6.54 -4.83
C SER A 33 -10.04 6.90 -3.92
N LEU A 34 -10.05 8.09 -3.31
CA LEU A 34 -9.06 8.49 -2.30
C LEU A 34 -8.93 7.49 -1.14
N GLN A 35 -10.07 6.95 -0.68
CA GLN A 35 -10.13 5.90 0.34
C GLN A 35 -9.37 4.63 -0.09
N TRP A 36 -9.35 4.33 -1.39
CA TRP A 36 -8.60 3.21 -1.96
C TRP A 36 -7.10 3.43 -1.83
N ILE A 37 -6.62 4.64 -2.16
CA ILE A 37 -5.21 5.02 -2.02
C ILE A 37 -4.75 4.88 -0.56
N TYR A 38 -5.52 5.41 0.40
CA TYR A 38 -5.20 5.24 1.83
C TYR A 38 -5.09 3.77 2.24
N LYS A 39 -6.00 2.92 1.73
CA LYS A 39 -5.97 1.49 2.00
C LYS A 39 -4.70 0.84 1.43
N ILE A 40 -4.35 1.14 0.17
CA ILE A 40 -3.12 0.64 -0.47
C ILE A 40 -1.90 1.03 0.36
N VAL A 41 -1.75 2.33 0.68
CA VAL A 41 -0.61 2.85 1.45
C VAL A 41 -0.49 2.15 2.80
N LYS A 42 -1.62 1.98 3.51
CA LYS A 42 -1.65 1.27 4.78
C LYS A 42 -1.22 -0.19 4.62
N THR A 43 -1.76 -0.91 3.63
CA THR A 43 -1.47 -2.33 3.44
C THR A 43 -0.01 -2.56 3.05
N VAL A 44 0.53 -1.81 2.09
CA VAL A 44 1.93 -1.98 1.65
C VAL A 44 2.89 -1.65 2.79
N ARG A 45 2.61 -0.59 3.57
CA ARG A 45 3.44 -0.24 4.74
C ARG A 45 3.43 -1.34 5.79
N GLN A 46 2.30 -2.00 6.02
CA GLN A 46 2.20 -3.14 6.93
C GLN A 46 2.97 -4.35 6.41
N GLU A 47 2.89 -4.66 5.11
CA GLU A 47 3.70 -5.74 4.52
C GLU A 47 5.20 -5.45 4.59
N GLU A 48 5.63 -4.22 4.28
CA GLU A 48 7.03 -3.80 4.38
C GLU A 48 7.51 -3.84 5.83
N MET A 49 6.68 -3.40 6.79
CA MET A 49 6.98 -3.54 8.20
C MET A 49 7.07 -5.00 8.63
N ALA A 50 6.15 -5.87 8.23
CA ALA A 50 6.18 -7.30 8.55
C ALA A 50 7.41 -7.99 7.94
N ARG A 51 7.78 -7.65 6.70
CA ARG A 51 9.01 -8.12 6.04
C ARG A 51 10.27 -7.69 6.80
N ARG A 52 10.32 -6.44 7.25
CA ARG A 52 11.45 -5.90 8.02
C ARG A 52 11.50 -6.45 9.45
N GLN A 53 10.35 -6.59 10.10
CA GLN A 53 10.23 -7.09 11.48
C GLN A 53 10.41 -8.61 11.58
N GLY A 54 10.23 -9.36 10.50
CA GLY A 54 10.61 -10.78 10.43
C GLY A 54 12.10 -11.06 10.68
N ALA A 55 12.95 -10.03 10.70
CA ALA A 55 14.36 -10.12 11.06
C ALA A 55 14.67 -9.79 12.53
N LEU A 56 13.66 -9.45 13.37
CA LEU A 56 13.88 -9.08 14.78
C LEU A 56 13.92 -10.27 15.76
N PHE A 57 13.75 -11.50 15.27
CA PHE A 57 13.93 -12.73 16.06
C PHE A 57 14.78 -13.74 15.28
N THR A 58 16.03 -13.38 15.00
CA THR A 58 17.11 -14.35 14.78
C THR A 58 18.06 -14.18 15.96
N GLU A 59 18.14 -15.27 16.74
CA GLU A 59 18.98 -15.53 17.94
C GLU A 59 18.50 -14.97 19.29
#